data_AF-A0AAW0W4S9-F1
#
_entry.id   AF-A0AAW0W4S9-F1
#
_cell.length_a   1.000
_cell.length_b   1.000
_cell.length_c   1.000
_cell.angle_alpha   90.00
_cell.angle_beta   90.00
_cell.angle_gamma   90.00
#
_symmetry.space_group_name_H-M   'P 1'
#
loop_
_entity.id
_entity.type
_entity.pdbx_description
1 polymer ?
#
loop_
_entity_poly.entity_id
_entity_poly.type
_entity_poly.pdbx_seq_one_letter_code
_entity_poly.pdbx_strand_id
1 'polypeptide(L)'
;NSESGKTQQADVCHNDGFCCTLTYPATSSLNYSLVAYSGIINSLEQYNLYIQTCTVLWCLTNDINTCSHINKGLPHNDQFGPFTVSANFSTDYVYPMFLTRNLTLVDNEEYTTSAEGPAHTMSTQEPTLNILTAGLVGRWYDHA
;
A
#
# COMPACT_ATOMS: atom_id res chain seq x y z
N ASN A 1 -14.84 -30.24 -7.48
CA ASN A 1 -14.30 -30.11 -6.11
C ASN A 1 -13.57 -28.79 -6.02
N SER A 2 -14.19 -27.87 -5.29
CA SER A 2 -13.85 -26.46 -5.11
C SER A 2 -12.56 -26.26 -4.32
N GLU A 3 -11.50 -25.76 -4.95
CA GLU A 3 -10.36 -25.16 -4.26
C GLU A 3 -10.78 -23.79 -3.71
N SER A 4 -11.37 -23.80 -2.52
CA SER A 4 -11.58 -22.58 -1.72
C SER A 4 -10.21 -21.97 -1.40
N GLY A 5 -10.08 -20.66 -1.65
CA GLY A 5 -8.81 -19.93 -1.81
C GLY A 5 -7.89 -19.95 -0.59
N LYS A 6 -6.62 -20.28 -0.83
CA LYS A 6 -5.54 -20.07 0.13
C LYS A 6 -5.22 -18.57 0.20
N THR A 7 -5.24 -18.04 1.41
CA THR A 7 -4.75 -16.69 1.72
C THR A 7 -3.23 -16.73 1.89
N GLN A 8 -2.55 -15.74 1.34
CA GLN A 8 -1.11 -15.50 1.48
C GLN A 8 -0.88 -14.28 2.37
N GLN A 9 0.28 -14.28 3.03
CA GLN A 9 0.79 -13.16 3.80
C GLN A 9 2.18 -12.79 3.30
N ALA A 10 2.43 -11.49 3.15
CA ALA A 10 3.74 -10.92 2.86
C ALA A 10 4.07 -9.86 3.91
N ASP A 11 5.33 -9.84 4.35
CA ASP A 11 5.82 -8.90 5.36
C ASP A 11 7.07 -8.20 4.84
N VAL A 12 7.18 -6.89 5.09
CA VAL A 12 8.38 -6.10 4.78
C VAL A 12 8.61 -5.07 5.89
N CYS A 13 9.86 -4.86 6.25
CA CYS A 13 10.24 -3.90 7.29
C CYS A 13 11.27 -2.91 6.76
N HIS A 14 11.14 -1.67 7.21
CA HIS A 14 12.20 -0.68 7.11
C HIS A 14 13.24 -0.90 8.23
N ASN A 15 14.44 -0.36 8.06
CA ASN A 15 15.61 -0.63 8.91
C ASN A 15 15.43 -0.22 10.38
N ASP A 16 14.52 0.70 10.67
CA ASP A 16 14.20 1.20 12.01
C ASP A 16 13.09 0.40 12.72
N GLY A 17 12.65 -0.72 12.12
CA GLY A 17 11.66 -1.62 12.70
C GLY A 17 10.21 -1.30 12.35
N PHE A 18 9.94 -0.27 11.53
CA PHE A 18 8.62 -0.05 10.96
C PHE A 18 8.29 -1.15 9.96
N CYS A 19 7.28 -1.98 10.26
CA CYS A 19 6.92 -3.15 9.47
C CYS A 19 5.50 -3.07 8.92
N CYS A 20 5.33 -3.65 7.74
CA CYS A 20 4.10 -3.77 7.00
C CYS A 20 3.76 -5.23 6.74
N THR A 21 2.49 -5.55 6.90
CA THR A 21 1.93 -6.85 6.55
C THR A 21 0.85 -6.67 5.50
N LEU A 22 0.84 -7.55 4.49
CA LEU A 22 -0.17 -7.65 3.45
C LEU A 22 -0.76 -9.06 3.48
N THR A 23 -2.09 -9.14 3.57
CA THR A 23 -2.86 -10.39 3.47
C THR A 23 -3.70 -10.37 2.20
N TYR A 24 -3.63 -11.40 1.35
CA TYR A 24 -4.26 -11.41 0.02
C TYR A 24 -4.43 -12.85 -0.55
N PRO A 25 -5.34 -13.09 -1.51
CA PRO A 25 -5.51 -14.40 -2.15
C PRO A 25 -4.28 -14.85 -2.97
N ALA A 26 -4.01 -16.16 -2.98
CA ALA A 26 -2.91 -16.75 -3.77
C ALA A 26 -3.04 -16.56 -5.29
N THR A 27 -4.25 -16.30 -5.77
CA THR A 27 -4.56 -16.11 -7.19
C THR A 27 -4.38 -14.67 -7.67
N SER A 28 -4.10 -13.72 -6.78
CA SER A 28 -3.90 -12.31 -7.14
C SER A 28 -2.59 -12.13 -7.93
N SER A 29 -2.65 -11.39 -9.03
CA SER A 29 -1.56 -11.20 -10.01
C SER A 29 -0.27 -10.57 -9.43
N LEU A 30 0.84 -10.86 -10.12
CA LEU A 30 2.25 -10.89 -9.67
C LEU A 30 3.03 -9.57 -9.75
N ASN A 31 2.41 -8.47 -10.15
CA ASN A 31 3.09 -7.20 -10.39
C ASN A 31 2.81 -6.15 -9.30
N TYR A 32 2.61 -6.60 -8.06
CA TYR A 32 2.41 -5.73 -6.91
C TYR A 32 3.52 -5.95 -5.89
N SER A 33 4.10 -4.86 -5.40
CA SER A 33 5.11 -4.88 -4.34
C SER A 33 4.57 -4.23 -3.09
N LEU A 34 4.71 -4.89 -1.94
CA LEU A 34 4.50 -4.27 -0.64
C LEU A 34 5.73 -3.44 -0.27
N VAL A 35 5.52 -2.22 0.21
CA VAL A 35 6.57 -1.29 0.61
C VAL A 35 6.34 -0.84 2.05
N ALA A 36 7.41 -0.91 2.85
CA ALA A 36 7.54 -0.25 4.14
C ALA A 36 8.64 0.80 4.06
N TYR A 37 8.35 2.02 4.45
CA TYR A 37 9.34 3.10 4.57
C TYR A 37 9.08 3.89 5.84
N SER A 38 10.14 4.32 6.52
CA SER A 38 10.07 5.18 7.69
C SER A 38 11.28 6.09 7.71
N GLY A 39 11.07 7.39 7.53
CA GLY A 39 12.17 8.35 7.46
C GLY A 39 11.79 9.69 6.86
N ILE A 40 12.80 10.56 6.73
CA ILE A 40 12.66 11.91 6.21
C ILE A 40 12.75 11.88 4.68
N ILE A 41 11.71 12.42 4.02
CA ILE A 41 11.77 12.77 2.61
C ILE A 41 11.97 14.28 2.49
N ASN A 42 12.99 14.66 1.72
CA ASN A 42 13.23 16.04 1.31
C ASN A 42 12.24 16.37 0.18
N SER A 43 11.15 17.05 0.51
CA SER A 43 10.17 17.50 -0.47
C SER A 43 10.52 18.91 -0.95
N LEU A 44 10.60 19.08 -2.28
CA LEU A 44 10.71 20.39 -2.94
C LEU A 44 11.90 21.25 -2.46
N GLU A 45 13.00 20.60 -2.05
CA GLU A 45 14.27 21.22 -1.60
C GLU A 45 14.18 22.16 -0.38
N GLN A 46 13.00 22.32 0.23
CA GLN A 46 12.78 23.27 1.33
C GLN A 46 12.15 22.67 2.58
N TYR A 47 11.54 21.49 2.49
CA TYR A 47 10.81 20.89 3.60
C TYR A 47 11.24 19.45 3.85
N ASN A 48 11.66 19.19 5.09
CA ASN A 48 11.83 17.85 5.61
C ASN A 48 10.47 17.32 6.05
N LEU A 49 10.14 16.12 5.62
CA LEU A 49 8.88 15.48 5.94
C LEU A 49 9.18 14.07 6.44
N TYR A 50 9.06 13.83 7.74
CA TYR A 50 9.09 12.47 8.25
C TYR A 50 7.79 11.75 7.90
N ILE A 51 7.91 10.67 7.15
CA ILE A 51 6.77 9.83 6.77
C ILE A 51 7.01 8.37 7.13
N GLN A 52 5.92 7.70 7.47
CA GLN A 52 5.84 6.24 7.54
C GLN A 52 4.88 5.78 6.45
N THR A 53 5.28 4.84 5.61
CA THR A 53 4.48 4.42 4.44
C THR A 53 4.32 2.91 4.45
N CYS A 54 3.08 2.46 4.41
CA CYS A 54 2.72 1.06 4.32
C CYS A 54 1.73 0.83 3.18
N THR A 55 2.25 0.54 1.98
CA THR A 55 1.43 0.51 0.78
C THR A 55 1.82 -0.62 -0.17
N VAL A 56 0.83 -1.09 -0.92
CA VAL A 56 1.04 -1.92 -2.10
C VAL A 56 1.17 -0.99 -3.31
N LEU A 57 2.15 -1.24 -4.17
CA LEU A 57 2.41 -0.50 -5.40
C LEU A 57 2.31 -1.43 -6.61
N TRP A 58 1.62 -1.00 -7.65
CA TRP A 58 1.70 -1.64 -8.96
C TRP A 58 3.05 -1.38 -9.62
N CYS A 59 3.58 -2.39 -10.29
CA CYS A 59 4.86 -2.37 -10.99
C CYS A 59 4.69 -2.85 -12.43
N LEU A 60 5.48 -2.32 -13.36
CA LEU A 60 5.42 -2.77 -14.75
C LEU A 60 6.03 -4.17 -14.90
N THR A 61 7.05 -4.47 -14.10
CA THR A 61 7.74 -5.76 -14.02
C THR A 61 8.02 -6.10 -12.54
N ASN A 62 8.68 -7.23 -12.29
CA ASN A 62 9.14 -7.60 -10.94
C ASN A 62 10.28 -6.71 -10.40
N ASP A 63 10.78 -5.74 -11.19
CA ASP A 63 11.77 -4.77 -10.73
C ASP A 63 11.09 -3.61 -10.00
N ILE A 64 11.46 -3.41 -8.74
CA ILE A 64 10.92 -2.34 -7.87
C ILE A 64 11.10 -0.94 -8.47
N ASN A 65 12.13 -0.73 -9.30
CA ASN A 65 12.39 0.55 -9.97
C ASN A 65 11.37 0.85 -11.08
N THR A 66 10.46 -0.08 -11.36
CA THR A 66 9.35 0.10 -12.29
C THR A 66 8.02 0.39 -11.60
N CYS A 67 7.97 0.32 -10.26
CA CYS A 67 6.76 0.57 -9.51
C CYS A 67 6.32 2.03 -9.59
N SER A 68 5.00 2.23 -9.65
CA SER A 68 4.35 3.55 -9.76
C SER A 68 4.74 4.39 -10.99
N HIS A 69 5.43 3.83 -11.99
CA HIS A 69 5.81 4.53 -13.23
C HIS A 69 4.74 4.42 -14.33
N ILE A 70 3.63 5.17 -14.19
CA ILE A 70 2.53 5.17 -15.17
C ILE A 70 2.92 5.64 -16.58
N ASN A 71 4.01 6.40 -16.72
CA ASN A 71 4.47 6.97 -17.98
C ASN A 71 5.26 5.99 -18.87
N LYS A 72 5.64 4.81 -18.36
CA LYS A 72 6.49 3.84 -19.07
C LYS A 72 5.70 2.74 -19.81
N GLY A 73 4.37 2.86 -19.84
CA GLY A 73 3.46 1.93 -20.51
C GLY A 73 2.35 1.46 -19.56
N LEU A 74 1.13 1.34 -20.08
CA LEU A 74 -0.01 0.76 -19.34
C LEU A 74 -0.46 -0.52 -20.07
N PRO A 75 -0.19 -1.74 -19.54
CA PRO A 75 -0.84 -2.95 -20.04
C PRO A 75 -1.79 -3.62 -19.02
N HIS A 76 -2.77 -4.32 -19.61
CA HIS A 76 -3.87 -5.15 -19.08
C HIS A 76 -4.66 -4.64 -17.87
N ASN A 77 -5.99 -4.61 -18.03
CA ASN A 77 -6.92 -4.60 -16.89
C ASN A 77 -6.57 -5.77 -15.97
N ASP A 78 -6.25 -5.46 -14.72
CA ASP A 78 -6.01 -6.45 -13.69
C ASP A 78 -6.84 -6.10 -12.45
N GLN A 79 -7.01 -7.10 -11.59
CA GLN A 79 -7.66 -6.94 -10.31
C GLN A 79 -6.72 -7.46 -9.23
N PHE A 80 -6.72 -6.77 -8.10
CA PHE A 80 -5.98 -7.19 -6.93
C PHE A 80 -6.89 -7.17 -5.71
N GLY A 81 -6.81 -8.22 -4.90
CA GLY A 81 -7.59 -8.36 -3.67
C GLY A 81 -8.65 -9.47 -3.74
N PRO A 82 -9.57 -9.52 -2.77
CA PRO A 82 -9.63 -8.66 -1.57
C PRO A 82 -8.32 -8.69 -0.77
N PHE A 83 -7.93 -7.59 -0.14
CA PHE A 83 -6.67 -7.55 0.61
C PHE A 83 -6.80 -6.75 1.91
N THR A 84 -5.82 -6.95 2.79
CA THR A 84 -5.63 -6.12 3.99
C THR A 84 -4.17 -5.75 4.11
N VAL A 85 -3.89 -4.45 4.25
CA VAL A 85 -2.58 -3.97 4.71
C VAL A 85 -2.68 -3.52 6.16
N SER A 86 -1.61 -3.77 6.92
CA SER A 86 -1.54 -3.36 8.32
C SER A 86 -0.12 -2.98 8.72
N ALA A 87 -0.01 -2.00 9.61
CA ALA A 87 1.24 -1.61 10.25
C ALA A 87 1.00 -0.98 11.61
N ASN A 88 2.04 -0.98 12.44
CA ASN A 88 2.08 -0.21 13.67
C ASN A 88 2.78 1.13 13.39
N PHE A 89 2.02 2.22 13.37
CA PHE A 89 2.53 3.57 13.16
C PHE A 89 2.99 4.19 14.48
N SER A 90 4.05 5.01 14.40
CA SER A 90 4.56 5.80 15.52
C SER A 90 3.79 7.11 15.73
N THR A 91 2.70 7.30 14.98
CA THR A 91 1.91 8.52 14.94
C THR A 91 0.44 8.19 14.72
N ASP A 92 -0.44 9.02 15.28
CA ASP A 92 -1.89 8.92 15.07
C ASP A 92 -2.34 9.60 13.76
N TYR A 93 -1.45 10.33 13.08
CA TYR A 93 -1.75 11.02 11.83
C TYR A 93 -1.55 10.10 10.62
N VAL A 94 -2.43 9.10 10.51
CA VAL A 94 -2.39 8.08 9.45
C VAL A 94 -3.55 8.27 8.49
N TYR A 95 -3.25 8.33 7.20
CA TYR A 95 -4.22 8.58 6.13
C TYR A 95 -4.22 7.44 5.13
N PRO A 96 -5.39 6.97 4.67
CA PRO A 96 -5.45 6.01 3.57
C PRO A 96 -5.03 6.68 2.26
N MET A 97 -4.31 5.94 1.44
CA MET A 97 -3.96 6.30 0.07
C MET A 97 -4.47 5.19 -0.83
N PHE A 98 -5.46 5.49 -1.68
CA PHE A 98 -6.00 4.53 -2.63
C PHE A 98 -6.23 5.20 -3.99
N LEU A 99 -5.40 4.81 -4.96
CA LEU A 99 -5.36 5.42 -6.28
C LEU A 99 -5.28 4.34 -7.35
N THR A 100 -6.01 4.51 -8.44
CA THR A 100 -5.96 3.65 -9.62
C THR A 100 -4.93 4.14 -10.63
N ARG A 101 -4.61 3.31 -11.64
CA ARG A 101 -3.62 3.61 -12.70
C ARG A 101 -4.04 4.74 -13.64
N ASN A 102 -5.32 5.10 -13.69
CA ASN A 102 -5.83 6.32 -14.35
C ASN A 102 -5.82 7.56 -13.43
N LEU A 103 -5.12 7.50 -12.28
CA LEU A 103 -4.99 8.58 -11.31
C LEU A 103 -6.33 9.06 -10.73
N THR A 104 -7.30 8.16 -10.59
CA THR A 104 -8.56 8.44 -9.91
C THR A 104 -8.56 7.83 -8.52
N LEU A 105 -9.11 8.56 -7.55
CA LEU A 105 -9.33 8.02 -6.22
C LEU A 105 -10.33 6.86 -6.29
N VAL A 106 -10.11 5.83 -5.49
CA VAL A 106 -11.10 4.78 -5.26
C VAL A 106 -12.14 5.29 -4.27
N ASP A 107 -13.41 5.00 -4.52
CA ASP A 107 -14.50 5.42 -3.65
C ASP A 107 -14.36 4.85 -2.23
N ASN A 108 -14.71 5.65 -1.23
CA ASN A 108 -14.59 5.27 0.19
C ASN A 108 -15.49 4.09 0.59
N GLU A 109 -16.45 3.72 -0.25
CA GLU A 109 -17.32 2.55 -0.03
C GLU A 109 -16.62 1.23 -0.38
N GLU A 110 -15.54 1.28 -1.17
CA GLU A 110 -14.79 0.10 -1.66
C GLU A 110 -13.73 -0.41 -0.66
N TYR A 111 -13.48 0.35 0.42
CA TYR A 111 -12.48 -0.01 1.41
C TYR A 111 -12.87 0.46 2.81
N THR A 112 -12.25 -0.16 3.81
CA THR A 112 -12.42 0.19 5.22
C THR A 112 -11.06 0.45 5.84
N THR A 113 -11.03 1.30 6.87
CA THR A 113 -9.85 1.53 7.69
C THR A 113 -10.19 1.31 9.16
N SER A 114 -9.21 0.84 9.93
CA SER A 114 -9.32 0.73 11.40
C SER A 114 -8.06 1.24 12.07
N ALA A 115 -8.20 1.74 13.30
CA ALA A 115 -7.12 2.19 14.14
C ALA A 115 -7.37 1.77 15.60
N GLU A 116 -6.42 1.05 16.18
CA GLU A 116 -6.41 0.61 17.57
C GLU A 116 -5.04 0.87 18.20
N GLY A 117 -4.89 2.05 18.82
CA GLY A 117 -3.59 2.54 19.25
C GLY A 117 -2.64 2.67 18.06
N PRO A 118 -1.41 2.10 18.11
CA PRO A 118 -0.48 2.19 16.98
C PRO A 118 -0.91 1.33 15.79
N ALA A 119 -1.75 0.31 15.98
CA ALA A 119 -2.13 -0.62 14.93
C ALA A 119 -3.16 0.01 14.00
N HIS A 120 -2.81 0.10 12.72
CA HIS A 120 -3.69 0.63 11.67
C HIS A 120 -3.85 -0.40 10.56
N THR A 121 -5.07 -0.49 10.02
CA THR A 121 -5.37 -1.37 8.89
C THR A 121 -6.16 -0.66 7.80
N MET A 122 -6.00 -1.15 6.57
CA MET A 122 -6.85 -0.82 5.43
C MET A 122 -7.18 -2.11 4.69
N SER A 123 -8.47 -2.33 4.41
CA SER A 123 -8.96 -3.56 3.80
C SER A 123 -9.98 -3.32 2.70
N THR A 124 -9.96 -4.14 1.66
CA THR A 124 -11.02 -4.23 0.65
C THR A 124 -11.79 -5.54 0.80
N GLN A 125 -13.10 -5.51 0.54
CA GLN A 125 -13.94 -6.71 0.59
C GLN A 125 -14.00 -7.44 -0.76
N GLU A 126 -13.77 -6.71 -1.85
CA GLU A 126 -13.74 -7.24 -3.21
C GLU A 126 -12.40 -6.89 -3.90
N PRO A 127 -12.05 -7.60 -4.99
CA PRO A 127 -10.91 -7.23 -5.82
C PRO A 127 -11.12 -5.88 -6.50
N THR A 128 -10.12 -5.00 -6.43
CA THR A 128 -10.18 -3.67 -7.06
C THR A 128 -9.44 -3.66 -8.39
N LEU A 129 -10.05 -3.02 -9.40
CA LEU A 129 -9.49 -2.90 -10.74
C LEU A 129 -8.37 -1.86 -10.79
N ASN A 130 -7.29 -2.21 -11.49
CA ASN A 130 -6.25 -1.28 -11.92
C ASN A 130 -5.66 -0.43 -10.78
N ILE A 131 -5.41 -1.03 -9.62
CA ILE A 131 -4.77 -0.33 -8.50
C ILE A 131 -3.40 0.19 -8.95
N LEU A 132 -3.09 1.45 -8.65
CA LEU A 132 -1.73 1.99 -8.74
C LEU A 132 -1.04 1.89 -7.38
N THR A 133 -1.74 2.35 -6.33
CA THR A 133 -1.30 2.22 -4.96
C THR A 133 -2.48 2.08 -4.00
N ALA A 134 -2.31 1.27 -2.97
CA ALA A 134 -3.27 1.14 -1.88
C ALA A 134 -2.56 0.95 -0.54
N GLY A 135 -2.92 1.71 0.48
CA GLY A 135 -2.51 1.47 1.85
C GLY A 135 -2.53 2.71 2.73
N LEU A 136 -1.58 2.81 3.66
CA LEU A 136 -1.59 3.78 4.74
C LEU A 136 -0.31 4.63 4.73
N VAL A 137 -0.47 5.94 4.95
CA VAL A 137 0.64 6.89 5.06
C VAL A 137 0.51 7.70 6.36
N GLY A 138 1.51 7.57 7.23
CA GLY A 138 1.65 8.27 8.50
C GLY A 138 2.54 9.50 8.39
N ARG A 139 2.16 10.57 9.09
CA ARG A 139 2.92 11.83 9.17
C ARG A 139 3.47 12.03 10.58
N TRP A 140 4.78 11.92 10.75
CA TRP A 140 5.40 12.10 12.07
C TRP A 140 5.93 13.52 12.26
N TYR A 141 5.02 14.46 12.55
CA TYR A 141 5.33 15.89 12.57
C TYR A 141 6.44 16.29 13.56
N ASP A 142 6.55 15.61 14.70
CA ASP A 142 7.55 15.92 15.73
C ASP A 142 8.97 15.44 15.36
N HIS A 143 9.13 14.75 14.23
CA HIS A 143 10.39 14.14 13.79
C HIS A 143 10.84 14.63 12.39
N ALA A 144 10.19 15.68 11.87
CA ALA A 144 10.48 16.32 10.60
C ALA A 144 11.53 17.43 10.71
#